data_AF-A0AA88Y882-F1
#
_entry.id   AF-A0AA88Y882-F1
#
_cell.length_a   1.000
_cell.length_b   1.000
_cell.length_c   1.000
_cell.angle_alpha   90.00
_cell.angle_beta   90.00
_cell.angle_gamma   90.00
#
_symmetry.space_group_name_H-M   'P 1'
#
loop_
_entity.id
_entity.type
_entity.pdbx_description
1 polymer ?
#
loop_
_entity_poly.entity_id
_entity_poly.type
_entity_poly.pdbx_seq_one_letter_code
_entity_poly.pdbx_strand_id
1 'polypeptide(L)'
;ECLTVVISSHGSQNPVVTNQLEKLFPENFRVYEHFVTTYDGEMRTMDIMEAFDENHCKELKNKPKFFFMQTCSSRQGKTLHEALDTGVDVEIEIKKPKIEPAKFFAPPQSTMDQDESWQSSMDVKGAKPPTFVIGGKNYVDITGRTILLEEEINVAPPPCYHNCMVVMASPSERVAWSDNDKGGWLLYCMYQVLSNYIRNGHTINLQQAVTEVSHMMALSMESNTAEEEFNLMKCVPAVTHMLIQDIILVPPGVLA
;
A
#
# COMPACT_ATOMS: atom_id res chain seq x y z
N GLU A 1 4.69 17.50 18.18
CA GLU A 1 3.37 17.01 18.63
C GLU A 1 3.09 15.58 18.17
N CYS A 2 3.68 15.13 17.05
CA CYS A 2 3.57 13.79 16.51
C CYS A 2 4.91 13.31 15.94
N LEU A 3 4.95 12.09 15.42
CA LEU A 3 5.98 11.57 14.50
C LEU A 3 5.31 11.22 13.16
N THR A 4 5.94 11.56 12.05
CA THR A 4 5.57 11.08 10.71
C THR A 4 6.79 10.45 10.05
N VAL A 5 6.63 9.22 9.56
CA VAL A 5 7.63 8.48 8.79
C VAL A 5 7.03 8.15 7.43
N VAL A 6 7.76 8.46 6.37
CA VAL A 6 7.38 8.12 4.99
C VAL A 6 8.47 7.23 4.41
N ILE A 7 8.10 6.05 3.94
CA ILE A 7 9.01 5.11 3.31
C ILE A 7 8.54 4.91 1.86
N SER A 8 9.43 5.17 0.91
CA SER A 8 9.23 4.90 -0.50
C SER A 8 10.39 4.03 -0.98
N SER A 9 10.13 2.73 -1.15
CA SER A 9 11.14 1.76 -1.56
C SER A 9 10.49 0.52 -2.16
N HIS A 10 11.29 -0.44 -2.59
CA HIS A 10 10.81 -1.79 -2.80
C HIS A 10 10.47 -2.45 -1.46
N GLY A 11 9.49 -3.34 -1.48
CA GLY A 11 9.11 -4.16 -0.34
C GLY A 11 8.61 -5.53 -0.76
N SER A 12 8.57 -6.43 0.19
CA SER A 12 8.01 -7.78 0.02
C SER A 12 7.56 -8.36 1.35
N GLN A 13 6.68 -9.35 1.27
CA GLN A 13 6.32 -10.19 2.41
C GLN A 13 7.12 -11.49 2.36
N ASN A 14 8.00 -11.67 3.35
CA ASN A 14 8.93 -12.80 3.44
C ASN A 14 8.54 -13.71 4.61
N PRO A 15 8.72 -15.03 4.49
CA PRO A 15 8.38 -15.97 5.55
C PRO A 15 9.35 -15.80 6.73
N VAL A 16 8.81 -15.86 7.95
CA VAL A 16 9.62 -15.80 9.17
C VAL A 16 9.84 -17.21 9.70
N VAL A 17 11.08 -17.67 9.62
CA VAL A 17 11.51 -18.91 10.26
C VAL A 17 11.96 -18.56 11.67
N THR A 18 11.12 -18.82 12.67
CA THR A 18 11.58 -18.84 14.07
C THR A 18 11.25 -20.18 14.70
N ASN A 19 12.29 -20.79 15.29
CA ASN A 19 12.21 -22.02 16.08
C ASN A 19 11.21 -21.94 17.27
N GLN A 20 10.75 -20.73 17.62
CA GLN A 20 9.71 -20.51 18.63
C GLN A 20 8.28 -20.52 18.04
N LEU A 21 8.08 -20.01 16.82
CA LEU A 21 6.79 -20.07 16.13
C LEU A 21 6.45 -21.50 15.70
N GLU A 22 7.44 -22.29 15.26
CA GLU A 22 7.27 -23.71 14.94
C GLU A 22 6.74 -24.55 16.11
N LYS A 23 6.95 -24.10 17.36
CA LYS A 23 6.42 -24.76 18.57
C LYS A 23 5.01 -24.31 18.95
N LEU A 24 4.59 -23.15 18.46
CA LEU A 24 3.32 -22.51 18.82
C LEU A 24 2.23 -22.76 17.77
N PHE A 25 2.62 -23.05 16.53
CA PHE A 25 1.69 -23.29 15.43
C PHE A 25 1.90 -24.69 14.83
N PRO A 26 0.82 -25.39 14.42
CA PRO A 26 0.91 -26.67 13.69
C PRO A 26 1.83 -26.58 12.46
N GLU A 27 2.38 -27.71 12.00
CA GLU A 27 3.35 -27.80 10.87
C GLU A 27 2.88 -27.13 9.56
N ASN A 28 1.60 -26.76 9.43
CA ASN A 28 1.01 -26.14 8.24
C ASN A 28 0.91 -24.60 8.29
N PHE A 29 1.39 -23.95 9.34
CA PHE A 29 1.32 -22.49 9.48
C PHE A 29 2.58 -21.81 8.98
N ARG A 30 2.40 -20.83 8.09
CA ARG A 30 3.47 -19.92 7.65
C ARG A 30 3.11 -18.49 8.04
N VAL A 31 4.02 -17.84 8.77
CA VAL A 31 3.92 -16.42 9.13
C VAL A 31 4.77 -15.62 8.18
N TYR A 32 4.20 -14.56 7.61
CA TYR A 32 4.90 -13.63 6.74
C TYR A 32 5.00 -12.26 7.42
N GLU A 33 6.18 -11.64 7.32
CA GLU A 33 6.44 -10.28 7.77
C GLU A 33 6.81 -9.39 6.58
N HIS A 34 6.51 -8.10 6.70
CA HIS A 34 6.83 -7.12 5.67
C HIS A 34 8.25 -6.57 5.84
N PHE A 35 9.00 -6.57 4.74
CA PHE A 35 10.36 -6.06 4.64
C PHE A 35 10.41 -4.90 3.63
N VAL A 36 11.32 -3.99 3.89
CA VAL A 36 11.70 -2.90 2.99
C VAL A 36 13.13 -3.10 2.54
N THR A 37 13.37 -3.00 1.24
CA THR A 37 14.71 -3.06 0.67
C THR A 37 15.44 -1.74 0.91
N THR A 38 16.66 -1.81 1.43
CA THR A 38 17.59 -0.67 1.54
C THR A 38 18.65 -0.77 0.45
N TYR A 39 19.60 0.18 0.43
CA TYR A 39 20.72 0.11 -0.51
C TYR A 39 21.61 -1.13 -0.29
N ASP A 40 21.76 -1.54 0.97
CA ASP A 40 22.71 -2.53 1.46
C ASP A 40 22.07 -3.82 1.97
N GLY A 41 20.74 -3.94 1.95
CA GLY A 41 20.05 -5.13 2.42
C GLY A 41 18.53 -4.98 2.48
N GLU A 42 17.94 -5.62 3.48
CA GLU A 42 16.51 -5.55 3.78
C GLU A 42 16.34 -5.30 5.28
N MET A 43 15.31 -4.53 5.63
CA MET A 43 14.93 -4.26 7.01
C MET A 43 13.48 -4.66 7.22
N ARG A 44 13.17 -5.28 8.35
CA ARG A 44 11.78 -5.51 8.72
C ARG A 44 11.13 -4.19 9.03
N THR A 45 9.93 -4.00 8.52
CA THR A 45 9.12 -2.83 8.86
C THR A 45 8.83 -2.77 10.35
N MET A 46 8.68 -3.93 11.01
CA MET A 46 8.52 -3.99 12.47
C MET A 46 9.69 -3.35 13.21
N ASP A 47 10.94 -3.67 12.83
CA ASP A 47 12.14 -3.14 13.50
C ASP A 47 12.21 -1.61 13.39
N ILE A 48 11.81 -1.06 12.23
CA ILE A 48 11.75 0.39 12.01
C ILE A 48 10.69 1.02 12.92
N MET A 49 9.50 0.42 13.00
CA MET A 49 8.40 0.97 13.78
C MET A 49 8.63 0.82 15.30
N GLU A 50 9.23 -0.29 15.73
CA GLU A 50 9.56 -0.59 17.12
C GLU A 50 10.51 0.45 17.72
N ALA A 51 11.45 0.96 16.93
CA ALA A 51 12.36 2.04 17.34
C ALA A 51 11.64 3.32 17.82
N PHE A 52 10.37 3.51 17.45
CA PHE A 52 9.55 4.66 17.80
C PHE A 52 8.38 4.33 18.73
N ASP A 53 8.30 3.09 19.24
CA ASP A 53 7.29 2.73 20.22
C ASP A 53 7.55 3.43 21.58
N GLU A 54 6.63 3.24 22.54
CA GLU A 54 6.75 3.90 23.84
C GLU A 54 7.84 3.30 24.74
N ASN A 55 8.30 2.08 24.44
CA ASN A 55 9.34 1.39 25.21
C ASN A 55 10.73 1.85 24.79
N HIS A 56 10.92 2.10 23.49
CA HIS A 56 12.19 2.50 22.89
C HIS A 56 12.32 4.02 22.77
N CYS A 57 11.21 4.75 22.58
CA CYS A 57 11.21 6.20 22.46
C CYS A 57 10.25 6.88 23.45
N LYS A 58 10.72 7.08 24.69
CA LYS A 58 9.93 7.71 25.77
C LYS A 58 9.39 9.10 25.42
N GLU A 59 10.13 9.86 24.61
CA GLU A 59 9.73 11.19 24.16
C GLU A 59 8.51 11.17 23.21
N LEU A 60 8.20 10.02 22.61
CA LEU A 60 7.03 9.80 21.75
C LEU A 60 5.86 9.13 22.49
N LYS A 61 5.98 8.90 23.80
CA LYS A 61 4.90 8.34 24.61
C LYS A 61 3.64 9.19 24.49
N ASN A 62 2.49 8.54 24.23
CA ASN A 62 1.20 9.18 23.98
C ASN A 62 1.16 10.18 22.81
N LYS A 63 2.23 10.37 22.04
CA LYS A 63 2.21 11.20 20.83
C LYS A 63 1.82 10.35 19.62
N PRO A 64 0.99 10.87 18.70
CA PRO A 64 0.56 10.10 17.55
C PRO A 64 1.74 9.86 16.60
N LYS A 65 1.78 8.65 16.02
CA LYS A 65 2.84 8.17 15.13
C LYS A 65 2.20 7.74 13.81
N PHE A 66 2.66 8.29 12.70
CA PHE A 66 2.14 8.01 11.37
C PHE A 66 3.21 7.38 10.50
N PHE A 67 2.91 6.24 9.89
CA PHE A 67 3.79 5.56 8.95
C PHE A 67 3.08 5.42 7.61
N PHE A 68 3.61 6.06 6.57
CA PHE A 68 3.10 5.95 5.20
C PHE A 68 4.13 5.18 4.36
N MET A 69 3.73 4.05 3.80
CA MET A 69 4.64 3.11 3.14
C MET A 69 4.23 2.89 1.69
N GLN A 70 4.94 3.55 0.77
CA GLN A 70 4.92 3.26 -0.66
C GLN A 70 5.90 2.13 -0.93
N THR A 71 5.41 0.90 -0.75
CA THR A 71 6.17 -0.34 -0.93
C THR A 71 5.23 -1.43 -1.41
N CYS A 72 5.74 -2.35 -2.24
CA CYS A 72 5.02 -3.57 -2.55
C CYS A 72 4.85 -4.44 -1.29
N SER A 73 3.69 -5.10 -1.17
CA SER A 73 3.40 -6.08 -0.13
C SER A 73 3.23 -7.49 -0.72
N SER A 74 3.73 -7.73 -1.94
CA SER A 74 3.62 -9.03 -2.60
C SER A 74 4.44 -10.08 -1.85
N ARG A 75 3.88 -11.31 -1.82
CA ARG A 75 4.47 -12.43 -1.08
C ARG A 75 5.54 -13.13 -1.90
N GLN A 76 6.68 -13.42 -1.28
CA GLN A 76 7.69 -14.28 -1.91
C GLN A 76 7.09 -15.66 -2.22
N GLY A 77 7.25 -16.12 -3.46
CA GLY A 77 6.72 -17.40 -3.93
C GLY A 77 5.30 -17.36 -4.52
N LYS A 78 4.64 -16.19 -4.54
CA LYS A 78 3.47 -15.98 -5.43
C LYS A 78 3.94 -15.52 -6.81
N THR A 79 3.17 -15.90 -7.82
CA THR A 79 3.35 -15.34 -9.17
C THR A 79 2.96 -13.87 -9.18
N LEU A 80 3.53 -13.11 -10.10
CA LEU A 80 3.21 -11.69 -10.23
C LEU A 80 1.70 -11.50 -10.49
N HIS A 81 1.13 -12.35 -11.34
CA HIS A 81 -0.30 -12.33 -11.68
C HIS A 81 -1.23 -12.48 -10.46
N GLU A 82 -0.87 -13.35 -9.50
CA GLU A 82 -1.65 -13.51 -8.26
C GLU A 82 -1.56 -12.30 -7.33
N ALA A 83 -0.55 -11.44 -7.50
CA ALA A 83 -0.35 -10.23 -6.71
C ALA A 83 -1.02 -8.99 -7.34
N LEU A 84 -1.55 -9.11 -8.55
CA LEU A 84 -2.29 -8.04 -9.22
C LEU A 84 -3.72 -7.95 -8.68
N ASP A 85 -4.27 -6.75 -8.73
CA ASP A 85 -5.69 -6.49 -8.55
C ASP A 85 -6.24 -6.07 -9.91
N THR A 86 -7.06 -6.92 -10.52
CA THR A 86 -7.67 -6.67 -11.83
C THR A 86 -8.83 -5.68 -11.76
N GLY A 87 -9.25 -5.30 -10.55
CA GLY A 87 -10.48 -4.55 -10.35
C GLY A 87 -11.72 -5.34 -10.73
N VAL A 88 -12.85 -4.65 -10.68
CA VAL A 88 -14.16 -5.12 -11.14
C VAL A 88 -14.87 -3.94 -11.80
N ASP A 89 -15.39 -4.15 -13.00
CA ASP A 89 -16.23 -3.17 -13.67
C ASP A 89 -17.58 -3.05 -12.96
N VAL A 90 -17.93 -1.84 -12.56
CA VAL A 90 -19.21 -1.53 -11.91
C VAL A 90 -20.08 -0.75 -12.88
N GLU A 91 -21.13 -1.39 -13.38
CA GLU A 91 -22.15 -0.72 -14.17
C GLU A 91 -23.01 0.19 -13.27
N ILE A 92 -22.90 1.51 -13.49
CA ILE A 92 -23.67 2.50 -12.72
C ILE A 92 -24.99 2.79 -13.44
N GLU A 93 -26.10 2.25 -12.95
CA GLU A 93 -27.43 2.76 -13.29
C GLU A 93 -27.67 4.10 -12.58
N ILE A 94 -27.46 5.21 -13.29
CA ILE A 94 -27.80 6.55 -12.78
C ILE A 94 -29.33 6.71 -12.77
N LYS A 95 -29.98 6.21 -11.72
CA LYS A 95 -31.35 6.63 -11.38
C LYS A 95 -31.29 8.06 -10.88
N LYS A 96 -31.50 9.05 -11.76
CA LYS A 96 -31.52 10.49 -11.42
C LYS A 96 -32.30 10.74 -10.11
N PRO A 97 -31.65 11.00 -8.97
CA PRO A 97 -32.36 11.36 -7.75
C PRO A 97 -32.74 12.84 -7.82
N LYS A 98 -33.95 13.19 -7.38
CA LYS A 98 -34.32 14.57 -7.04
C LYS A 98 -33.78 14.91 -5.64
N ILE A 99 -32.47 15.06 -5.48
CA ILE A 99 -31.86 15.49 -4.22
C ILE A 99 -30.75 16.48 -4.56
N GLU A 100 -30.71 17.61 -3.85
CA GLU A 100 -29.66 18.62 -3.94
C GLU A 100 -28.28 17.96 -3.76
N PRO A 101 -27.26 18.38 -4.53
CA PRO A 101 -25.96 17.71 -4.50
C PRO A 101 -25.34 17.85 -3.11
N ALA A 102 -25.27 16.74 -2.39
CA ALA A 102 -24.32 16.61 -1.30
C ALA A 102 -22.93 16.95 -1.87
N LYS A 103 -22.16 17.77 -1.14
CA LYS A 103 -20.78 18.15 -1.47
C LYS A 103 -19.85 16.94 -1.35
N PHE A 104 -20.08 15.90 -2.14
CA PHE A 104 -19.08 14.88 -2.38
C PHE A 104 -18.01 15.49 -3.27
N PHE A 105 -16.76 15.15 -2.98
CA PHE A 105 -15.61 15.51 -3.81
C PHE A 105 -15.94 15.18 -5.26
N ALA A 106 -16.04 16.21 -6.10
CA ALA A 106 -15.83 15.98 -7.51
C ALA A 106 -14.41 15.42 -7.63
N PRO A 107 -14.17 14.35 -8.39
CA PRO A 107 -12.81 13.95 -8.73
C PRO A 107 -12.09 15.21 -9.22
N PRO A 108 -10.81 15.42 -8.85
CA PRO A 108 -10.05 16.53 -9.39
C PRO A 108 -10.27 16.53 -10.90
N GLN A 109 -10.82 17.60 -11.45
CA GLN A 109 -10.72 17.83 -12.89
C GLN A 109 -9.25 18.11 -13.13
N SER A 110 -8.45 17.05 -13.26
CA SER A 110 -7.25 17.14 -14.05
C SER A 110 -7.75 17.58 -15.41
N THR A 111 -7.37 18.78 -15.83
CA THR A 111 -7.10 18.99 -17.24
C THR A 111 -6.13 17.88 -17.61
N MET A 112 -6.64 16.78 -18.18
CA MET A 112 -5.84 15.79 -18.86
C MET A 112 -5.17 16.56 -19.98
N ASP A 113 -3.99 17.12 -19.70
CA ASP A 113 -3.02 17.36 -20.74
C ASP A 113 -2.79 15.99 -21.37
N GLN A 114 -3.15 15.88 -22.65
CA GLN A 114 -3.06 14.67 -23.45
C GLN A 114 -1.60 14.31 -23.79
N ASP A 115 -0.69 14.41 -22.83
CA ASP A 115 0.62 13.79 -22.96
C ASP A 115 0.45 12.29 -22.68
N GLU A 116 0.18 11.54 -23.75
CA GLU A 116 0.00 10.08 -23.79
C GLU A 116 1.29 9.28 -23.48
N SER A 117 2.27 9.86 -22.77
CA SER A 117 3.57 9.20 -22.53
C SER A 117 3.79 8.66 -21.12
N TRP A 118 2.83 8.84 -20.21
CA TRP A 118 2.97 8.37 -18.84
C TRP A 118 2.85 6.84 -18.77
N GLN A 119 3.84 6.18 -18.18
CA GLN A 119 3.86 4.74 -17.96
C GLN A 119 3.90 4.42 -16.47
N SER A 120 3.10 3.43 -16.08
CA SER A 120 3.13 2.87 -14.74
C SER A 120 4.20 1.79 -14.62
N SER A 121 4.73 1.64 -13.43
CA SER A 121 5.62 0.57 -13.03
C SER A 121 5.20 0.04 -11.66
N MET A 122 5.45 -1.23 -11.40
CA MET A 122 5.25 -1.80 -10.08
C MET A 122 6.48 -1.50 -9.23
N ASP A 123 6.29 -1.22 -7.94
CA ASP A 123 7.40 -1.03 -7.00
C ASP A 123 8.04 -2.37 -6.56
N VAL A 124 8.11 -3.34 -7.47
CA VAL A 124 8.67 -4.68 -7.27
C VAL A 124 10.00 -4.82 -8.02
N LYS A 125 11.03 -5.39 -7.40
CA LYS A 125 12.18 -5.90 -8.17
C LYS A 125 11.80 -7.25 -8.74
N GLY A 126 11.63 -7.29 -10.06
CA GLY A 126 11.41 -8.47 -10.92
C GLY A 126 11.26 -9.81 -10.20
N ALA A 127 10.01 -10.23 -9.98
CA ALA A 127 9.69 -11.64 -9.76
C ALA A 127 9.89 -12.38 -11.10
N LYS A 128 11.14 -12.74 -11.43
CA LYS A 128 11.36 -13.71 -12.50
C LYS A 128 10.86 -15.05 -11.99
N PRO A 129 9.93 -15.74 -12.68
CA PRO A 129 9.62 -17.11 -12.33
C PRO A 129 10.92 -17.93 -12.37
N PRO A 130 11.11 -18.89 -11.45
CA PRO A 130 12.31 -19.72 -11.43
C PRO A 130 12.50 -20.33 -12.82
N THR A 131 13.55 -19.87 -13.51
CA THR A 131 13.88 -20.31 -14.86
C THR A 131 14.96 -21.36 -14.71
N PHE A 132 14.71 -22.58 -15.19
CA PHE A 132 15.72 -23.63 -15.19
C PHE A 132 16.15 -23.98 -16.61
N VAL A 133 17.41 -24.38 -16.77
CA VAL A 133 18.03 -24.66 -18.07
C VAL A 133 18.13 -26.16 -18.26
N ILE A 134 17.45 -26.70 -19.28
CA ILE A 134 17.60 -28.10 -19.70
C ILE A 134 18.10 -28.10 -21.15
N GLY A 135 19.26 -28.72 -21.38
CA GLY A 135 19.82 -28.86 -22.74
C GLY A 135 20.07 -27.54 -23.49
N GLY A 136 20.38 -26.46 -22.76
CA GLY A 136 20.65 -25.13 -23.35
C GLY A 136 19.40 -24.32 -23.73
N LYS A 137 18.21 -24.79 -23.36
CA LYS A 137 16.95 -24.05 -23.50
C LYS A 137 16.42 -23.63 -22.14
N ASN A 138 15.88 -22.42 -22.06
CA ASN A 138 15.26 -21.88 -20.85
C ASN A 138 13.80 -22.39 -20.75
N TYR A 139 13.43 -22.93 -19.60
CA TYR A 139 12.07 -23.37 -19.30
C TYR A 139 11.53 -22.60 -18.10
N VAL A 140 10.24 -22.26 -18.16
CA VAL A 140 9.46 -21.66 -17.06
C VAL A 140 8.71 -22.80 -16.37
N ASP A 141 8.83 -22.91 -15.04
CA ASP A 141 8.04 -23.88 -14.29
C ASP A 141 6.56 -23.48 -14.26
N ILE A 142 5.75 -24.18 -15.05
CA ILE A 142 4.28 -24.05 -15.08
C ILE A 142 3.59 -25.22 -14.35
N THR A 143 4.35 -26.07 -13.65
CA THR A 143 3.87 -27.30 -13.03
C THR A 143 3.75 -27.25 -11.51
N GLY A 144 3.60 -26.05 -10.93
CA GLY A 144 3.28 -25.85 -9.51
C GLY A 144 1.88 -26.32 -9.10
N ARG A 145 1.52 -27.58 -9.40
CA ARG A 145 0.45 -28.31 -8.72
C ARG A 145 1.08 -29.44 -7.92
N THR A 146 1.51 -29.10 -6.70
CA THR A 146 1.58 -30.07 -5.62
C THR A 146 0.25 -29.96 -4.87
N ILE A 147 -0.56 -31.02 -4.91
CA ILE A 147 -1.69 -31.16 -3.98
C ILE A 147 -1.06 -31.33 -2.58
N LEU A 148 -1.63 -30.73 -1.52
CA LEU A 148 -1.91 -31.32 -0.18
C LEU A 148 -1.86 -30.26 0.95
N LEU A 149 -2.95 -30.21 1.73
CA LEU A 149 -3.27 -29.33 2.87
C LEU A 149 -3.51 -27.86 2.51
N GLU A 150 -4.70 -27.33 2.84
CA GLU A 150 -4.94 -25.88 2.86
C GLU A 150 -3.92 -25.26 3.84
N GLU A 151 -2.86 -24.64 3.31
CA GLU A 151 -1.96 -23.82 4.13
C GLU A 151 -2.78 -22.68 4.71
N GLU A 152 -2.91 -22.63 6.04
CA GLU A 152 -3.51 -21.49 6.72
C GLU A 152 -2.45 -20.37 6.78
N ILE A 153 -2.47 -19.53 5.75
CA ILE A 153 -1.56 -18.39 5.63
C ILE A 153 -2.10 -17.26 6.49
N ASN A 154 -1.38 -16.94 7.56
CA ASN A 154 -1.66 -15.75 8.35
C ASN A 154 -0.59 -14.71 8.04
N VAL A 155 -0.96 -13.69 7.27
CA VAL A 155 -0.10 -12.52 7.06
C VAL A 155 -0.22 -11.66 8.30
N ALA A 156 0.87 -11.57 9.08
CA ALA A 156 0.88 -10.68 10.22
C ALA A 156 0.84 -9.24 9.69
N PRO A 157 -0.24 -8.47 9.95
CA PRO A 157 -0.24 -7.06 9.60
C PRO A 157 0.93 -6.38 10.33
N PRO A 158 1.54 -5.32 9.74
CA PRO A 158 2.52 -4.53 10.46
C PRO A 158 1.97 -4.14 11.85
N PRO A 159 2.75 -4.30 12.93
CA PRO A 159 2.27 -4.09 14.29
C PRO A 159 1.80 -2.64 14.43
N CYS A 160 0.52 -2.44 14.72
CA CYS A 160 0.00 -1.11 14.96
C CYS A 160 0.13 -0.80 16.45
N TYR A 161 1.19 -0.09 16.84
CA TYR A 161 1.45 0.28 18.24
C TYR A 161 0.43 1.29 18.79
N HIS A 162 0.44 1.51 20.12
CA HIS A 162 -0.42 2.51 20.76
C HIS A 162 -0.24 3.92 20.15
N ASN A 163 -1.36 4.58 19.86
CA ASN A 163 -1.42 5.88 19.21
C ASN A 163 -0.64 5.92 17.88
N CYS A 164 -0.83 4.90 17.05
CA CYS A 164 -0.16 4.74 15.76
C CYS A 164 -1.19 4.63 14.62
N MET A 165 -0.82 5.06 13.42
CA MET A 165 -1.49 4.75 12.16
C MET A 165 -0.45 4.33 11.12
N VAL A 166 -0.77 3.27 10.40
CA VAL A 166 0.02 2.72 9.30
C VAL A 166 -0.84 2.75 8.05
N VAL A 167 -0.29 3.28 6.96
CA VAL A 167 -0.92 3.31 5.65
C VAL A 167 0.04 2.69 4.65
N MET A 168 -0.28 1.47 4.21
CA MET A 168 0.45 0.76 3.16
C MET A 168 -0.14 1.10 1.80
N ALA A 169 0.69 1.23 0.76
CA ALA A 169 0.22 1.56 -0.59
C ALA A 169 -0.59 0.44 -1.26
N SER A 170 -0.45 -0.80 -0.78
CA SER A 170 -1.23 -1.94 -1.25
C SER A 170 -1.67 -2.83 -0.07
N PRO A 171 -2.72 -3.65 -0.25
CA PRO A 171 -3.07 -4.69 0.70
C PRO A 171 -2.00 -5.76 0.79
N SER A 172 -2.08 -6.60 1.82
CA SER A 172 -1.20 -7.77 1.94
C SER A 172 -1.27 -8.64 0.68
N GLU A 173 -0.12 -9.17 0.29
CA GLU A 173 0.07 -9.99 -0.90
C GLU A 173 -0.15 -9.27 -2.24
N ARG A 174 -0.34 -7.95 -2.27
CA ARG A 174 -0.56 -7.16 -3.49
C ARG A 174 0.62 -6.27 -3.86
N VAL A 175 0.78 -6.00 -5.15
CA VAL A 175 1.74 -5.00 -5.65
C VAL A 175 1.29 -3.57 -5.38
N ALA A 176 2.25 -2.67 -5.25
CA ALA A 176 2.02 -1.22 -5.25
C ALA A 176 2.52 -0.64 -6.58
N TRP A 177 1.87 0.43 -7.02
CA TRP A 177 2.13 1.07 -8.31
C TRP A 177 2.72 2.47 -8.16
N SER A 178 3.52 2.83 -9.15
CA SER A 178 4.08 4.16 -9.36
C SER A 178 4.01 4.54 -10.84
N ASP A 179 3.80 5.81 -11.13
CA ASP A 179 3.91 6.33 -12.50
C ASP A 179 5.21 7.12 -12.62
N ASN A 180 5.84 7.09 -13.81
CA ASN A 180 7.11 7.78 -14.05
C ASN A 180 7.11 9.27 -13.66
N ASP A 181 5.94 9.90 -13.70
CA ASP A 181 5.84 11.35 -13.61
C ASP A 181 4.97 11.86 -12.46
N LYS A 182 4.15 10.96 -11.89
CA LYS A 182 3.40 11.23 -10.67
C LYS A 182 4.06 10.62 -9.44
N GLY A 183 4.93 9.63 -9.61
CA GLY A 183 5.51 8.83 -8.54
C GLY A 183 4.53 7.76 -8.03
N GLY A 184 4.82 7.24 -6.82
CA GLY A 184 4.01 6.22 -6.15
C GLY A 184 2.57 6.67 -5.92
N TRP A 185 1.60 5.82 -6.26
CA TRP A 185 0.17 6.16 -6.22
C TRP A 185 -0.31 6.62 -4.84
N LEU A 186 0.12 5.98 -3.75
CA LEU A 186 -0.26 6.40 -2.39
C LEU A 186 0.22 7.84 -2.12
N LEU A 187 1.49 8.11 -2.40
CA LEU A 187 2.08 9.43 -2.14
C LEU A 187 1.47 10.51 -3.04
N TYR A 188 1.20 10.17 -4.30
CA TYR A 188 0.51 11.05 -5.23
C TYR A 188 -0.91 11.40 -4.74
N CYS A 189 -1.72 10.40 -4.40
CA CYS A 189 -3.08 10.61 -3.89
C CYS A 189 -3.08 11.39 -2.56
N MET A 190 -2.16 11.06 -1.64
CA MET A 190 -1.94 11.82 -0.41
C MET A 190 -1.64 13.30 -0.71
N TYR A 191 -0.73 13.56 -1.65
CA TYR A 191 -0.39 14.92 -2.06
C TYR A 191 -1.61 15.67 -2.62
N GLN A 192 -2.39 15.05 -3.52
CA GLN A 192 -3.56 15.69 -4.12
C GLN A 192 -4.62 16.05 -3.08
N VAL A 193 -4.96 15.11 -2.19
CA VAL A 193 -5.97 15.32 -1.14
C VAL A 193 -5.51 16.41 -0.17
N LEU A 194 -4.31 16.28 0.41
CA LEU A 194 -3.81 17.25 1.39
C LEU A 194 -3.63 18.65 0.77
N SER A 195 -3.10 18.74 -0.45
CA SER A 195 -2.95 20.01 -1.16
C SER A 195 -4.29 20.68 -1.41
N ASN A 196 -5.33 19.90 -1.71
CA ASN A 196 -6.67 20.44 -1.89
C ASN A 196 -7.22 21.06 -0.59
N TYR A 197 -7.06 20.40 0.56
CA TYR A 197 -7.42 20.99 1.85
C TYR A 197 -6.68 22.30 2.11
N ILE A 198 -5.36 22.30 1.90
CA ILE A 198 -4.52 23.48 2.15
C ILE A 198 -4.92 24.65 1.24
N ARG A 199 -5.09 24.42 -0.07
CA ARG A 199 -5.47 25.47 -1.03
C ARG A 199 -6.83 26.10 -0.72
N ASN A 200 -7.76 25.32 -0.18
CA ASN A 200 -9.09 25.80 0.18
C ASN A 200 -9.18 26.34 1.62
N GLY A 201 -8.07 26.37 2.36
CA GLY A 201 -8.05 26.82 3.74
C GLY A 201 -8.89 25.95 4.68
N HIS A 202 -9.02 24.65 4.38
CA HIS A 202 -9.79 23.73 5.20
C HIS A 202 -8.89 23.02 6.22
N THR A 203 -9.40 22.83 7.43
CA THR A 203 -8.79 21.92 8.41
C THR A 203 -8.84 20.48 7.91
N ILE A 204 -7.78 19.71 8.16
CA ILE A 204 -7.65 18.33 7.70
C ILE A 204 -7.93 17.41 8.88
N ASN A 205 -9.02 16.66 8.86
CA ASN A 205 -9.14 15.46 9.69
C ASN A 205 -8.38 14.32 9.00
N LEU A 206 -7.32 13.81 9.63
CA LEU A 206 -6.41 12.87 8.97
C LEU A 206 -7.10 11.56 8.59
N GLN A 207 -7.97 11.00 9.44
CA GLN A 207 -8.70 9.77 9.12
C GLN A 207 -9.62 9.95 7.92
N GLN A 208 -10.30 11.10 7.84
CA GLN A 208 -11.10 11.45 6.68
C GLN A 208 -10.24 11.64 5.42
N ALA A 209 -9.13 12.36 5.52
CA ALA A 209 -8.22 12.57 4.40
C ALA A 209 -7.65 11.25 3.86
N VAL A 210 -7.25 10.32 4.73
CA VAL A 210 -6.79 8.97 4.31
C VAL A 210 -7.92 8.16 3.67
N THR A 211 -9.17 8.35 4.10
CA THR A 211 -10.35 7.75 3.44
C THR A 211 -10.55 8.32 2.03
N GLU A 212 -10.40 9.63 1.86
CA GLU A 212 -10.45 10.30 0.56
C GLU A 212 -9.29 9.88 -0.36
N VAL A 213 -8.10 9.64 0.20
CA VAL A 213 -6.97 9.07 -0.52
C VAL A 213 -7.30 7.67 -1.02
N SER A 214 -7.91 6.84 -0.17
CA SER A 214 -8.34 5.49 -0.56
C SER A 214 -9.37 5.52 -1.69
N HIS A 215 -10.33 6.44 -1.59
CA HIS A 215 -11.33 6.70 -2.63
C HIS A 215 -10.70 7.14 -3.96
N MET A 216 -9.79 8.11 -3.91
CA MET A 216 -9.10 8.63 -5.10
C MET A 216 -8.26 7.54 -5.76
N MET A 217 -7.49 6.78 -4.97
CA MET A 217 -6.64 5.71 -5.49
C MET A 217 -7.48 4.60 -6.15
N ALA A 218 -8.57 4.18 -5.52
CA ALA A 218 -9.44 3.13 -6.07
C ALA A 218 -10.16 3.54 -7.37
N LEU A 219 -10.69 4.77 -7.43
CA LEU A 219 -11.56 5.19 -8.53
C LEU A 219 -10.84 5.91 -9.66
N SER A 220 -9.73 6.60 -9.38
CA SER A 220 -9.07 7.49 -10.34
C SER A 220 -7.71 7.00 -10.81
N MET A 221 -7.13 5.98 -10.17
CA MET A 221 -5.84 5.42 -10.57
C MET A 221 -6.02 4.06 -11.24
N GLU A 222 -5.26 3.81 -12.29
CA GLU A 222 -5.26 2.57 -13.07
C GLU A 222 -3.91 2.45 -13.76
N SER A 223 -3.34 1.24 -13.84
CA SER A 223 -2.01 1.06 -14.43
C SER A 223 -2.07 1.26 -15.94
N ASN A 224 -1.08 1.98 -16.46
CA ASN A 224 -0.86 2.14 -17.89
C ASN A 224 0.48 1.53 -18.28
N THR A 225 0.46 0.33 -18.86
CA THR A 225 1.68 -0.40 -19.24
C THR A 225 1.61 -0.92 -20.66
N ALA A 226 2.76 -1.00 -21.34
CA ALA A 226 2.86 -1.61 -22.67
C ALA A 226 2.59 -3.12 -22.66
N GLU A 227 2.78 -3.77 -21.51
CA GLU A 227 2.49 -5.18 -21.29
C GLU A 227 1.01 -5.35 -20.93
N GLU A 228 0.24 -6.02 -21.78
CA GLU A 228 -1.22 -6.17 -21.62
C GLU A 228 -1.60 -6.86 -20.30
N GLU A 229 -0.76 -7.79 -19.82
CA GLU A 229 -0.97 -8.50 -18.55
C GLU A 229 -0.83 -7.63 -17.30
N PHE A 230 -0.25 -6.43 -17.43
CA PHE A 230 -0.05 -5.47 -16.33
C PHE A 230 -0.81 -4.17 -16.54
N ASN A 231 -1.57 -4.07 -17.63
CA ASN A 231 -2.34 -2.90 -17.97
C ASN A 231 -3.73 -2.96 -17.31
N LEU A 232 -4.35 -1.81 -17.04
CA LEU A 232 -5.70 -1.71 -16.48
C LEU A 232 -5.84 -2.32 -15.06
N MET A 233 -4.75 -2.41 -14.32
CA MET A 233 -4.72 -2.95 -12.97
C MET A 233 -5.04 -1.86 -11.95
N LYS A 234 -5.60 -2.28 -10.81
CA LYS A 234 -6.04 -1.43 -9.72
C LYS A 234 -5.15 -1.61 -8.49
N CYS A 235 -5.33 -0.71 -7.52
CA CYS A 235 -4.78 -0.85 -6.18
C CYS A 235 -5.52 0.11 -5.24
N VAL A 236 -5.52 -0.21 -3.94
CA VAL A 236 -6.07 0.62 -2.87
C VAL A 236 -5.12 0.55 -1.67
N PRO A 237 -4.94 1.62 -0.89
CA PRO A 237 -4.10 1.54 0.30
C PRO A 237 -4.76 0.68 1.39
N ALA A 238 -3.93 0.04 2.20
CA ALA A 238 -4.37 -0.64 3.42
C ALA A 238 -4.05 0.21 4.64
N VAL A 239 -5.08 0.56 5.40
CA VAL A 239 -5.00 1.46 6.57
C VAL A 239 -5.21 0.64 7.84
N THR A 240 -4.33 0.80 8.83
CA THR A 240 -4.47 0.19 10.16
C THR A 240 -4.10 1.23 11.21
N HIS A 241 -4.95 1.46 12.21
CA HIS A 241 -4.65 2.43 13.26
C HIS A 241 -5.14 2.05 14.65
N MET A 242 -4.40 2.47 15.66
CA MET A 242 -4.72 2.48 17.09
C MET A 242 -4.62 3.90 17.67
N LEU A 243 -4.95 4.91 16.85
CA LEU A 243 -5.11 6.28 17.31
C LEU A 243 -6.18 6.36 18.41
N ILE A 244 -5.88 7.12 19.45
CA ILE A 244 -6.77 7.32 20.60
C ILE A 244 -7.59 8.61 20.52
N GLN A 245 -7.29 9.45 19.54
CA GLN A 245 -7.88 10.77 19.32
C GLN A 245 -7.94 11.06 17.82
N ASP A 246 -8.87 11.95 17.45
CA ASP A 246 -8.89 12.50 16.09
C ASP A 246 -7.70 13.43 15.87
N ILE A 247 -7.10 13.31 14.69
CA ILE A 247 -5.94 14.11 14.31
C ILE A 247 -6.39 15.21 13.37
N ILE A 248 -6.42 16.44 13.88
CA ILE A 248 -6.79 17.62 13.12
C ILE A 248 -5.52 18.41 12.79
N LEU A 249 -5.18 18.48 11.50
CA LEU A 249 -4.10 19.34 11.01
C LEU A 249 -4.71 20.66 10.53
N VAL A 250 -4.15 21.77 11.01
CA VAL A 250 -4.61 23.11 10.65
C VAL A 250 -3.56 23.75 9.74
N PRO A 251 -3.88 24.01 8.45
CA PRO A 251 -2.95 24.70 7.58
C PRO A 251 -2.62 26.12 8.09
N PRO A 252 -1.38 26.60 7.88
CA PRO A 252 -1.01 27.97 8.23
C PRO A 252 -1.94 28.98 7.54
N GLY A 253 -2.48 29.94 8.31
CA GLY A 253 -3.36 31.00 7.80
C GLY A 253 -4.87 30.71 7.86
N VAL A 254 -5.30 29.54 8.34
CA VAL A 254 -6.74 29.21 8.50
C VAL A 254 -7.33 29.75 9.82
N LEU A 255 -6.48 30.00 10.83
CA LEU A 255 -6.89 30.52 12.15
C LEU A 255 -6.51 32.00 12.37
N ALA A 256 -6.24 32.75 11.30
CA ALA A 256 -5.93 34.18 11.36
C ALA A 256 -7.15 35.06 11.09
#